data_AF-A0A167SRE9-F1
#
_entry.id   AF-A0A167SRE9-F1
#
_cell.length_a   1.000
_cell.length_b   1.000
_cell.length_c   1.000
_cell.angle_alpha   90.00
_cell.angle_beta   90.00
_cell.angle_gamma   90.00
#
_symmetry.space_group_name_H-M   'P 1'
#
loop_
_entity.id
_entity.type
_entity.pdbx_description
1 polymer ?
#
loop_
_entity_poly.entity_id
_entity_poly.type
_entity_poly.pdbx_seq_one_letter_code
_entity_poly.pdbx_strand_id
1 'polypeptide(L)' 'MKAAFCLAAFVSVALGVTVQEHQDFIKRQTNVQNQVQANAAAMTDQNGNVLPFDAKNVYLDMKAKGL' A
#
# COMPACT_ATOMS: atom_id res chain seq x y z
N MET A 1 1.77 -47.06 -8.59
CA MET A 1 2.84 -46.15 -8.10
C MET A 1 3.02 -44.87 -8.94
N LYS A 2 2.89 -44.90 -10.28
CA LYS A 2 3.04 -43.69 -11.12
C LYS A 2 2.05 -42.55 -10.83
N ALA A 3 0.77 -42.86 -10.60
CA ALA A 3 -0.26 -41.84 -10.33
C ALA A 3 -0.07 -41.08 -9.00
N ALA A 4 0.46 -41.75 -7.97
CA ALA A 4 0.69 -41.14 -6.66
C ALA A 4 1.80 -40.07 -6.71
N PHE A 5 2.81 -40.29 -7.54
CA PHE A 5 3.90 -39.33 -7.74
C PHE A 5 3.41 -38.06 -8.46
N CYS A 6 2.56 -38.22 -9.47
CA CYS A 6 1.95 -37.09 -10.17
C CYS A 6 1.05 -36.26 -9.24
N LEU A 7 0.25 -36.92 -8.38
CA LEU A 7 -0.62 -36.22 -7.43
C LEU A 7 0.18 -35.40 -6.42
N ALA A 8 1.28 -35.95 -5.89
CA ALA A 8 2.18 -35.25 -4.99
C ALA A 8 2.82 -34.01 -5.65
N ALA A 9 3.17 -34.09 -6.93
CA ALA A 9 3.73 -32.98 -7.69
C ALA A 9 2.72 -31.83 -7.91
N PHE A 10 1.44 -32.14 -8.14
CA PHE A 10 0.42 -31.08 -8.27
C PHE A 10 0.15 -30.37 -6.94
N VAL A 11 0.12 -31.12 -5.83
CA VAL A 11 -0.09 -30.53 -4.50
C VAL A 11 1.09 -29.64 -4.09
N SER A 12 2.34 -30.03 -4.40
CA SER A 12 3.51 -29.21 -4.08
C SER A 12 3.58 -27.92 -4.91
N VAL A 13 3.19 -27.96 -6.19
CA VAL A 13 3.08 -26.76 -7.04
C VAL A 13 1.98 -25.83 -6.54
N ALA A 14 0.80 -26.35 -6.19
CA ALA A 14 -0.30 -25.53 -5.67
C ALA A 14 0.09 -24.79 -4.39
N LEU A 15 0.71 -25.49 -3.42
CA LEU A 15 1.20 -24.86 -2.19
C LEU A 15 2.33 -23.86 -2.46
N GLY A 16 3.26 -24.18 -3.38
CA GLY A 16 4.34 -23.27 -3.76
C GLY A 16 3.84 -21.97 -4.39
N VAL A 17 2.82 -22.04 -5.26
CA VAL A 17 2.18 -20.86 -5.87
C VAL A 17 1.49 -20.01 -4.81
N THR A 18 0.74 -20.61 -3.87
CA THR A 18 0.07 -19.83 -2.80
C THR A 18 1.06 -19.12 -1.87
N VAL A 19 2.21 -19.73 -1.59
CA VAL A 19 3.27 -19.10 -0.79
C VAL A 19 3.91 -17.95 -1.57
N GLN A 20 4.16 -18.12 -2.87
CA GLN A 20 4.70 -17.05 -3.72
C GLN A 20 3.73 -15.86 -3.81
N GLU A 21 2.43 -16.12 -4.01
CA GLU A 21 1.39 -15.08 -4.06
C GLU A 21 1.29 -14.31 -2.74
N HIS A 22 1.32 -15.01 -1.60
CA HIS A 22 1.33 -14.40 -0.28
C HIS A 22 2.58 -13.53 -0.06
N GLN A 23 3.75 -14.03 -0.46
CA GLN A 23 5.01 -13.26 -0.38
C GLN A 23 4.99 -12.02 -1.27
N ASP A 24 4.44 -12.12 -2.48
CA ASP A 24 4.33 -10.99 -3.40
C ASP A 24 3.29 -9.97 -2.95
N PHE A 25 2.22 -10.40 -2.26
CA PHE A 25 1.30 -9.50 -1.56
C PHE A 25 1.99 -8.75 -0.42
N ILE A 26 2.76 -9.44 0.43
CA ILE A 26 3.54 -8.80 1.50
C ILE A 26 4.58 -7.83 0.94
N LYS A 27 5.27 -8.18 -0.16
CA LYS A 27 6.23 -7.27 -0.81
C LYS A 27 5.56 -6.01 -1.35
N ARG A 28 4.35 -6.14 -1.91
CA ARG A 28 3.54 -4.99 -2.36
C ARG A 28 3.10 -4.13 -1.19
N GLN A 29 2.67 -4.73 -0.08
CA GLN A 29 2.29 -3.97 1.12
C GLN A 29 3.48 -3.30 1.81
N THR A 30 4.61 -3.99 1.95
CA THR A 30 5.83 -3.43 2.57
C THR A 30 6.46 -2.30 1.74
N ASN A 31 6.24 -2.27 0.42
CA ASN A 31 6.63 -1.15 -0.44
C ASN A 31 5.76 0.11 -0.20
N VAL A 32 4.53 -0.05 0.29
CA VAL A 32 3.58 1.07 0.49
C VAL A 32 3.41 1.45 1.97
N GLN A 33 3.80 0.57 2.91
CA GLN A 33 3.43 0.71 4.32
C GLN A 33 4.20 1.74 5.14
N ASN A 34 5.26 2.39 4.63
CA ASN A 34 6.00 3.34 5.47
C ASN A 34 6.70 4.50 4.79
N GLN A 35 6.52 4.70 3.48
CA GLN A 35 7.13 5.85 2.79
C GLN A 35 6.21 6.35 1.68
N VAL A 36 5.09 6.99 2.06
CA VAL A 36 4.76 8.22 1.35
C VAL A 36 5.99 9.09 1.55
N GLN A 37 6.79 9.32 0.51
CA GLN A 37 7.88 10.27 0.60
C GLN A 37 7.27 11.61 1.00
N ALA A 38 7.32 11.93 2.30
CA ALA A 38 6.94 13.23 2.84
C ALA A 38 7.99 14.30 2.46
N ASN A 39 8.67 14.13 1.32
CA ASN A 39 9.54 15.12 0.69
C ASN A 39 8.71 16.11 -0.15
N ALA A 40 7.43 16.29 0.17
CA ALA A 40 6.72 17.48 -0.26
C ALA A 40 7.29 18.64 0.56
N ALA A 41 7.74 19.70 -0.12
CA ALA A 41 8.16 20.91 0.56
C ALA A 41 7.02 21.36 1.49
N ALA A 42 7.36 21.67 2.75
CA ALA A 42 6.39 22.20 3.68
C ALA A 42 5.76 23.46 3.08
N MET A 43 4.43 23.57 3.11
CA MET A 43 3.76 24.77 2.65
C MET A 43 4.18 25.93 3.55
N THR A 44 4.79 26.97 3.00
CA THR A 44 5.25 28.13 3.77
C THR A 44 4.42 29.37 3.47
N ASP A 45 4.26 30.24 4.47
CA ASP A 45 3.71 31.57 4.25
C ASP A 45 4.72 32.48 3.52
N GLN A 46 4.31 33.72 3.22
CA GLN A 46 5.17 34.72 2.56
C GLN A 46 6.43 35.08 3.36
N ASN A 47 6.45 34.77 4.66
CA ASN A 47 7.55 35.03 5.59
C ASN A 47 8.41 33.78 5.83
N GLY A 48 8.11 32.65 5.18
CA GLY A 48 8.84 31.39 5.32
C GLY A 48 8.43 30.52 6.51
N ASN A 49 7.35 30.84 7.22
CA ASN A 49 6.86 30.00 8.31
C ASN A 49 6.09 28.79 7.76
N VAL A 50 6.32 27.61 8.35
CA VAL A 50 5.60 26.39 7.99
C VAL A 50 4.13 26.51 8.37
N LEU A 51 3.24 26.36 7.38
CA LEU A 51 1.80 26.34 7.56
C LEU A 51 1.35 24.95 7.98
N PRO A 52 0.67 24.80 9.14
CA PRO A 52 0.12 23.53 9.55
C PRO A 52 -1.03 23.13 8.63
N PHE A 53 -1.17 21.82 8.37
CA PHE A 53 -2.31 21.30 7.63
C PHE A 53 -3.59 21.35 8.48
N ASP A 54 -4.61 22.06 8.00
CA ASP A 54 -5.92 22.15 8.66
C ASP A 54 -6.94 21.20 8.02
N ALA A 55 -7.01 19.99 8.57
CA ALA A 55 -7.92 18.95 8.10
C ALA A 55 -9.40 19.34 8.22
N LYS A 56 -9.77 20.19 9.19
CA LYS A 56 -11.17 20.56 9.45
C LYS A 56 -11.70 21.43 8.32
N ASN A 57 -10.93 22.45 7.93
CA ASN A 57 -11.33 23.33 6.85
C ASN A 57 -11.32 22.63 5.50
N VAL A 58 -10.37 21.71 5.27
CA VAL A 58 -10.37 20.85 4.08
C VAL A 58 -11.65 20.00 4.02
N TYR A 59 -12.04 19.36 5.13
CA TYR A 59 -13.29 18.58 5.16
C TYR A 59 -14.53 19.43 4.86
N LEU A 60 -14.64 20.62 5.46
CA LEU A 60 -15.78 21.51 5.23
C LEU A 60 -15.84 22.01 3.78
N ASP A 61 -14.69 22.31 3.17
CA ASP A 61 -14.60 22.72 1.76
C ASP A 61 -14.96 21.58 0.81
N MET A 62 -14.47 20.36 1.05
CA MET A 62 -14.84 19.17 0.25
C MET A 62 -16.33 18.87 0.36
N LYS A 63 -16.89 18.93 1.57
CA LYS A 63 -18.33 18.77 1.79
C LYS A 63 -19.15 19.84 1.08
N ALA A 64 -18.69 21.10 1.09
CA ALA A 64 -19.36 22.19 0.36
C ALA A 64 -19.30 22.00 -1.17
N LYS A 65 -18.24 21.37 -1.67
CA LYS A 65 -18.06 21.01 -3.09
C LYS A 65 -18.78 19.71 -3.48
N GLY A 66 -19.41 19.01 -2.53
CA GLY A 66 -20.14 17.76 -2.77
C GLY A 66 -19.24 16.55 -3.04
N LEU A 67 -17.99 16.59 -2.55
CA LEU A 67 -17.03 15.48 -2.55
C LEU A 67 -17.16 14.62 -1.30
#